data_AF-A0AA42ZF04-F1
#
_entry.id   AF-A0AA42ZF04-F1
#
_cell.length_a   1.000
_cell.length_b   1.000
_cell.length_c   1.000
_cell.angle_alpha   90.00
_cell.angle_beta   90.00
_cell.angle_gamma   90.00
#
_symmetry.space_group_name_H-M   'P 1'
#
loop_
_entity.id
_entity.type
_entity.pdbx_description
1 polymer ?
#
loop_
_entity_poly.entity_id
_entity_poly.type
_entity_poly.pdbx_seq_one_letter_code
_entity_poly.pdbx_strand_id
1 'polypeptide(L)' 'MALVQLNAGNIDTALEYLEEVLSIPSTFSTAWVEMDPRWEPVRDHPRYKEIIAKYEGIKF' A
#
# COMPACT_ATOMS: atom_id res chain seq x y z
N MET A 1 7.72 -8.30 0.39
CA MET A 1 7.99 -8.11 -1.05
C MET A 1 7.73 -6.68 -1.50
N ALA A 2 6.56 -6.10 -1.21
CA ALA A 2 6.20 -4.73 -1.63
C ALA A 2 7.27 -3.66 -1.34
N LEU A 3 7.73 -3.56 -0.09
CA LEU A 3 8.77 -2.58 0.30
C LEU A 3 10.14 -2.83 -0.34
N VAL A 4 10.47 -4.08 -0.68
CA VAL A 4 11.72 -4.41 -1.38
C VAL A 4 11.64 -3.92 -2.82
N GLN A 5 10.49 -4.10 -3.48
CA GLN A 5 10.27 -3.57 -4.83
C GLN A 5 10.27 -2.04 -4.84
N LEU A 6 9.67 -1.42 -3.82
CA LEU A 6 9.68 0.03 -3.65
C LEU A 6 11.11 0.57 -3.54
N ASN A 7 11.93 -0.04 -2.70
CA ASN A 7 13.35 0.33 -2.56
C ASN A 7 14.18 0.08 -3.82
N ALA A 8 13.77 -0.89 -4.66
CA ALA A 8 14.37 -1.14 -5.97
C ALA A 8 13.89 -0.18 -7.07
N GLY A 9 12.95 0.73 -6.78
CA GLY A 9 12.36 1.68 -7.74
C GLY A 9 11.21 1.09 -8.57
N ASN A 10 10.81 -0.16 -8.31
CA ASN A 10 9.74 -0.85 -9.02
C ASN A 10 8.37 -0.48 -8.41
N ILE A 11 7.95 0.77 -8.60
CA ILE A 11 6.77 1.35 -7.96
C ILE A 11 5.49 0.56 -8.29
N ASP A 12 5.25 0.25 -9.56
CA ASP A 12 4.04 -0.47 -9.95
C ASP A 12 3.92 -1.85 -9.30
N THR A 13 5.01 -2.62 -9.31
CA THR A 13 5.06 -3.94 -8.65
C THR A 13 4.95 -3.82 -7.13
N ALA A 14 5.49 -2.76 -6.52
CA ALA A 14 5.32 -2.51 -5.10
C ALA A 14 3.84 -2.24 -4.75
N LEU A 15 3.13 -1.46 -5.57
CA LEU A 15 1.72 -1.15 -5.38
C LEU A 15 0.82 -2.36 -5.68
N GLU A 16 1.18 -3.23 -6.63
CA GLU A 16 0.51 -4.52 -6.85
C GLU A 16 0.55 -5.40 -5.60
N TYR A 17 1.73 -5.56 -5.01
CA TYR A 17 1.86 -6.35 -3.78
C TYR A 17 1.19 -5.69 -2.58
N LEU A 18 1.14 -4.35 -2.52
CA LEU A 18 0.40 -3.65 -1.46
C LEU A 18 -1.10 -3.97 -1.55
N GLU A 19 -1.67 -3.84 -2.75
CA GLU A 19 -3.08 -4.11 -3.00
C GLU A 19 -3.43 -5.58 -2.74
N GLU A 20 -2.58 -6.52 -3.14
CA GLU A 20 -2.74 -7.95 -2.85
C GLU A 20 -2.86 -8.18 -1.33
N VAL A 21 -1.94 -7.63 -0.53
CA VAL A 21 -1.97 -7.81 0.93
C VAL A 21 -3.21 -7.18 1.55
N LEU A 22 -3.63 -5.98 1.10
CA LEU A 22 -4.84 -5.31 1.60
C LEU A 22 -6.14 -6.05 1.21
N SER A 23 -6.10 -6.88 0.16
CA SER A 23 -7.23 -7.71 -0.24
C SER A 23 -7.49 -8.91 0.68
N ILE A 24 -6.49 -9.30 1.48
CA ILE A 24 -6.57 -10.45 2.38
C ILE A 24 -7.06 -9.99 3.75
N PRO A 25 -8.14 -10.57 4.30
CA PRO A 25 -8.57 -10.28 5.67
C PRO A 25 -7.44 -10.49 6.67
N SER A 26 -6.96 -9.40 7.26
CA SER A 26 -5.86 -9.42 8.23
C SER A 26 -5.86 -8.15 9.08
N THR A 27 -4.95 -8.08 10.05
CA THR A 27 -4.72 -6.85 10.84
C THR A 27 -3.98 -5.76 10.08
N PHE A 28 -3.48 -6.07 8.86
CA PHE A 28 -2.83 -5.10 8.01
C PHE A 28 -3.90 -4.26 7.29
N SER A 29 -3.87 -2.95 7.50
CA SER A 29 -4.91 -2.02 7.03
C SER A 29 -4.29 -0.79 6.36
N THR A 30 -5.11 -0.04 5.63
CA THR A 30 -4.71 1.24 5.02
C THR A 30 -4.19 2.24 6.06
N ALA A 31 -4.74 2.24 7.28
CA ALA A 31 -4.23 3.07 8.37
C ALA A 31 -2.78 2.72 8.76
N TRP A 32 -2.42 1.44 8.77
CA TRP A 32 -1.04 1.00 9.00
C TRP A 32 -0.10 1.46 7.89
N VAL A 33 -0.55 1.40 6.63
CA VAL A 33 0.22 1.83 5.46
C VAL A 33 0.49 3.32 5.52
N GLU A 34 -0.54 4.13 5.81
CA GLU A 34 -0.44 5.59 5.92
C GLU A 34 0.54 6.04 7.02
N MET A 35 0.59 5.33 8.15
CA MET A 35 1.50 5.63 9.26
C MET A 35 2.97 5.23 9.00
N ASP A 36 3.22 4.35 8.03
CA ASP A 36 4.56 3.82 7.79
C ASP A 36 5.35 4.72 6.83
N PRO A 37 6.43 5.39 7.29
CA PRO A 37 7.17 6.36 6.48
C PRO A 37 7.87 5.75 5.26
N ARG A 38 7.96 4.42 5.16
CA ARG A 38 8.53 3.76 3.97
C ARG A 38 7.68 3.99 2.72
N TRP A 39 6.39 4.32 2.87
CA TRP A 39 5.50 4.64 1.76
C TRP A 39 5.52 6.11 1.34
N GLU A 40 6.23 6.98 2.08
CA GLU A 40 6.36 8.40 1.76
C GLU A 40 6.69 8.68 0.28
N PRO A 41 7.63 7.96 -0.37
CA PRO A 41 8.03 8.26 -1.76
C PRO A 41 6.91 8.07 -2.79
N VAL A 42 5.87 7.30 -2.46
CA VAL A 42 4.74 6.99 -3.36
C VAL A 42 3.42 7.54 -2.86
N ARG A 43 3.40 8.29 -1.75
CA ARG A 43 2.17 8.81 -1.15
C ARG A 43 1.40 9.73 -2.10
N ASP A 44 2.12 10.45 -2.97
CA ASP A 44 1.51 11.29 -4.00
C ASP A 44 1.16 10.57 -5.31
N HIS A 45 1.55 9.31 -5.45
CA HIS A 45 1.30 8.52 -6.65
C HIS A 45 -0.20 8.27 -6.83
N PRO A 46 -0.79 8.49 -8.03
CA PRO A 46 -2.24 8.33 -8.24
C PRO A 46 -2.76 6.95 -7.83
N ARG A 47 -2.07 5.89 -8.25
CA ARG A 47 -2.42 4.50 -7.92
C ARG A 47 -2.33 4.21 -6.42
N TYR A 48 -1.42 4.84 -5.69
CA TYR A 48 -1.34 4.70 -4.24
C TYR A 48 -2.61 5.26 -3.59
N LYS A 49 -3.00 6.49 -3.98
CA LYS A 49 -4.22 7.15 -3.48
C LYS A 49 -5.49 6.32 -3.80
N GLU A 50 -5.55 5.73 -4.99
CA GLU A 50 -6.66 4.83 -5.38
C GLU A 50 -6.74 3.58 -4.49
N ILE A 51 -5.60 2.92 -4.23
CA ILE A 51 -5.54 1.75 -3.33
C ILE A 51 -6.00 2.14 -1.93
N ILE A 52 -5.47 3.23 -1.36
CA ILE A 52 -5.84 3.65 0.00
C ILE A 52 -7.35 3.94 0.08
N ALA A 53 -7.91 4.70 -0.88
CA ALA A 53 -9.33 4.99 -0.91
C ALA A 53 -10.20 3.74 -1.05
N LYS A 54 -9.77 2.76 -1.87
CA LYS A 54 -10.50 1.50 -2.09
C LYS A 54 -10.61 0.64 -0.84
N TYR A 55 -9.58 0.63 0.00
CA TYR A 55 -9.50 -0.21 1.21
C TYR A 55 -9.70 0.58 2.51
N GLU A 56 -10.08 1.86 2.42
CA GLU A 56 -10.40 2.70 3.58
C GLU A 56 -11.64 2.17 4.32
N GLY A 57 -11.55 2.06 5.65
CA GLY A 57 -12.70 1.68 6.49
C GLY A 57 -13.11 0.21 6.43
N ILE A 58 -12.43 -0.64 5.65
CA ILE A 58 -12.63 -2.09 5.68
C ILE A 58 -12.09 -2.62 7.01
N LYS A 59 -13.01 -3.08 7.88
CA LYS A 59 -12.70 -3.67 9.19
C LYS A 59 -12.90 -5.18 9.11
N PHE A 60 -11.88 -5.94 9.49
CA PHE A 60 -11.91 -7.39 9.66
C PHE A 60 -11.86 -7.75 11.15
#